data_AF-A0A8U0Q436-F1
#
_entry.id   AF-A0A8U0Q436-F1
#
_cell.length_a   1.000
_cell.length_b   1.000
_cell.length_c   1.000
_cell.angle_alpha   90.00
_cell.angle_beta   90.00
_cell.angle_gamma   90.00
#
_symmetry.space_group_name_H-M   'P 1'
#
loop_
_entity.id
_entity.type
_entity.pdbx_description
1 polymer ?
#
loop_
_entity_poly.entity_id
_entity_poly.type
_entity_poly.pdbx_seq_one_letter_code
_entity_poly.pdbx_strand_id
1 'polypeptide(L)'
;MRGLFSFMLTLSILGTVMTALVWYFFSNRSLLSNRCHGLTKAMVTQANTPLGSKVVYDGEKRKPLQVTPELFSTFAKENPFVNTTWDTCSVVGNGGILANSSCGERIDSAQFVIRCNLPPLENGYERDVGNKTDLVTANPSILMEKYGGLQERRRPFVESLRSYGDSLMLLPAFSYGHNTPVSLRALYTIQDFDSPSRPVFLNPEYLQSLARFWQGQGLRTVRLSTGLIVASLALELCANVHLYGFWPFNEHPHRHQPLTNHYYDNRQSKKTVHAMPAEFDHLLRLHTQGVLRIHLGECTPTTSPGCSSKMAWAPASVSGLSLPVGSLGSAMPTLAQRNTTSQSQKLWAGPDTNVSGPSGLGQGASEDPTQGSDSEQRTKHRRGNRRRPGK
;
A
#
# COMPACT_ATOMS: atom_id res chain seq x y z
N MET A 1 -9.25 -44.45 -40.03
CA MET A 1 -9.86 -43.12 -40.24
C MET A 1 -10.45 -42.50 -38.97
N ARG A 2 -11.44 -43.09 -38.29
CA ARG A 2 -12.12 -42.45 -37.12
C ARG A 2 -11.19 -41.93 -36.01
N GLY A 3 -10.15 -42.69 -35.63
CA GLY A 3 -9.18 -42.26 -34.60
C GLY A 3 -8.36 -41.00 -34.97
N LEU A 4 -7.99 -40.85 -36.25
CA LEU A 4 -7.22 -39.70 -36.72
C LEU A 4 -8.05 -38.41 -36.67
N PHE A 5 -9.35 -38.50 -36.99
CA PHE A 5 -10.26 -37.37 -36.92
C PHE A 5 -10.52 -36.91 -35.49
N SER A 6 -10.68 -37.86 -34.55
CA SER A 6 -10.81 -37.55 -33.12
C SER A 6 -9.55 -36.87 -32.55
N PHE A 7 -8.36 -37.30 -32.95
CA PHE A 7 -7.08 -36.72 -32.52
C PHE A 7 -6.84 -35.32 -33.11
N MET A 8 -7.17 -35.11 -34.39
CA MET A 8 -7.11 -33.79 -35.01
C MET A 8 -8.12 -32.81 -34.38
N LEU A 9 -9.31 -33.28 -34.03
CA LEU A 9 -10.32 -32.47 -33.35
C LEU A 9 -9.87 -32.08 -31.92
N THR A 10 -9.28 -33.00 -31.15
CA THR A 10 -8.76 -32.65 -29.81
C THR A 10 -7.57 -31.70 -29.88
N LEU A 11 -6.62 -31.88 -30.82
CA LEU A 11 -5.55 -30.90 -31.04
C LEU A 11 -6.08 -29.53 -31.49
N SER A 12 -7.10 -29.48 -32.35
CA SER A 12 -7.72 -28.22 -32.75
C SER A 12 -8.42 -27.52 -31.59
N ILE A 13 -9.17 -28.26 -30.75
CA ILE A 13 -9.83 -27.68 -29.57
C ILE A 13 -8.78 -27.21 -28.55
N LEU A 14 -7.74 -28.01 -28.29
CA LEU A 14 -6.65 -27.63 -27.37
C LEU A 14 -5.90 -26.40 -27.89
N GLY A 15 -5.66 -26.32 -29.20
CA GLY A 15 -5.09 -25.14 -29.86
C GLY A 15 -5.95 -23.90 -29.68
N THR A 16 -7.26 -23.98 -29.95
CA THR A 16 -8.20 -22.85 -29.77
C THR A 16 -8.32 -22.42 -28.31
N VAL A 17 -8.33 -23.36 -27.35
CA VAL A 17 -8.35 -23.03 -25.92
C VAL A 17 -7.04 -22.35 -25.49
N MET A 18 -5.89 -22.86 -25.94
CA MET A 18 -4.59 -22.25 -25.65
C MET A 18 -4.46 -20.86 -26.27
N THR A 19 -4.93 -20.63 -27.51
CA THR A 19 -4.92 -19.29 -28.11
C THR A 19 -5.92 -18.34 -27.45
N ALA A 20 -7.10 -18.81 -27.05
CA ALA A 20 -8.07 -18.00 -26.29
C ALA A 20 -7.55 -17.60 -24.91
N LEU A 21 -6.87 -18.53 -24.21
CA LEU A 21 -6.18 -18.22 -22.96
C LEU A 21 -5.07 -17.20 -23.19
N VAL A 22 -4.13 -17.44 -24.13
CA VAL A 22 -3.03 -16.50 -24.45
C VAL A 22 -3.56 -15.13 -24.87
N TRP A 23 -4.67 -15.06 -25.61
CA TRP A 23 -5.30 -13.79 -25.97
C TRP A 23 -5.90 -13.07 -24.74
N TYR A 24 -6.57 -13.80 -23.85
CA TYR A 24 -7.06 -13.28 -22.57
C TYR A 24 -5.92 -12.82 -21.64
N PHE A 25 -4.75 -13.48 -21.67
CA PHE A 25 -3.54 -13.10 -20.96
C PHE A 25 -3.02 -11.72 -21.34
N PHE A 26 -2.73 -11.54 -22.63
CA PHE A 26 -2.26 -10.25 -23.16
C PHE A 26 -3.36 -9.18 -23.03
N SER A 27 -4.63 -9.57 -23.13
CA SER A 27 -5.78 -8.68 -22.92
C SER A 27 -5.76 -7.99 -21.56
N ASN A 28 -5.50 -8.67 -20.43
CA ASN A 28 -5.65 -8.01 -19.12
C ASN A 28 -4.63 -6.88 -18.85
N ARG A 29 -3.35 -7.06 -19.20
CA ARG A 29 -2.34 -5.99 -19.07
C ARG A 29 -2.51 -4.87 -20.10
N SER A 30 -2.81 -5.24 -21.35
CA SER A 30 -3.09 -4.28 -22.42
C SER A 30 -4.34 -3.44 -22.10
N LEU A 31 -5.42 -4.07 -21.63
CA LEU A 31 -6.65 -3.40 -21.23
C LEU A 31 -6.44 -2.48 -20.03
N LEU A 32 -5.66 -2.88 -19.02
CA LEU A 32 -5.29 -1.99 -17.91
C LEU A 32 -4.56 -0.75 -18.45
N SER A 33 -3.49 -0.97 -19.22
CA SER A 33 -2.66 0.09 -19.81
C SER A 33 -3.47 1.07 -20.68
N ASN A 34 -4.34 0.54 -21.54
CA ASN A 34 -5.21 1.32 -22.44
C ASN A 34 -6.36 2.04 -21.73
N ARG A 35 -6.67 1.70 -20.47
CA ARG A 35 -7.72 2.36 -19.67
C ARG A 35 -7.17 3.32 -18.64
N CYS A 36 -5.98 3.05 -18.11
CA CYS A 36 -5.40 3.79 -16.99
C CYS A 36 -4.20 4.66 -17.39
N HIS A 37 -3.44 4.26 -18.40
CA HIS A 37 -2.29 5.00 -18.95
C HIS A 37 -1.20 5.31 -17.91
N GLY A 38 -0.89 4.37 -17.01
CA GLY A 38 0.04 4.54 -15.88
C GLY A 38 1.38 5.14 -16.28
N LEU A 39 1.95 4.71 -17.41
CA LEU A 39 3.19 5.27 -17.98
C LEU A 39 3.19 6.80 -18.15
N THR A 40 2.05 7.44 -18.41
CA THR A 40 1.95 8.91 -18.63
C THR A 40 1.09 9.64 -17.59
N LYS A 41 0.21 8.91 -16.91
CA LYS A 41 -0.79 9.45 -15.99
C LYS A 41 -0.59 9.06 -14.54
N ALA A 42 0.27 8.11 -14.16
CA ALA A 42 0.38 7.69 -12.74
C ALA A 42 0.74 8.83 -11.78
N MET A 43 1.57 9.78 -12.22
CA MET A 43 2.02 10.92 -11.41
C MET A 43 1.54 12.25 -11.98
N VAL A 44 1.43 13.26 -11.12
CA VAL A 44 1.25 14.67 -11.50
C VAL A 44 2.58 15.20 -12.03
N THR A 45 2.54 15.75 -13.25
CA THR A 45 3.68 16.42 -13.88
C THR A 45 3.24 17.79 -14.41
N GLN A 46 4.20 18.68 -14.65
CA GLN A 46 3.95 19.97 -15.26
C GLN A 46 3.29 19.83 -16.66
N ALA A 47 3.62 18.77 -17.40
CA ALA A 47 3.04 18.48 -18.70
C ALA A 47 1.58 17.98 -18.64
N ASN A 48 1.23 17.11 -17.69
CA ASN A 48 -0.11 16.53 -17.61
C ASN A 48 -1.08 17.30 -16.68
N THR A 49 -0.57 18.26 -15.91
CA THR A 49 -1.35 19.10 -14.97
C THR A 49 -0.88 20.56 -15.07
N PRO A 50 -1.23 21.29 -16.15
CA PRO A 50 -0.68 22.61 -16.46
C PRO A 50 -1.14 23.70 -15.49
N LEU A 51 -0.40 24.82 -15.45
CA LEU A 51 -0.72 26.01 -14.68
C LEU A 51 -2.14 26.52 -14.98
N GLY A 52 -2.88 26.92 -13.95
CA GLY A 52 -4.27 27.39 -14.05
C GLY A 52 -5.33 26.30 -14.24
N SER A 53 -4.93 25.04 -14.46
CA SER A 53 -5.86 23.91 -14.52
C SER A 53 -6.52 23.59 -13.16
N LYS A 54 -7.44 22.62 -13.15
CA LYS A 54 -8.19 22.20 -11.96
C LYS A 54 -7.94 20.73 -11.65
N VAL A 55 -7.35 20.45 -10.49
CA VAL A 55 -7.17 19.10 -9.96
C VAL A 55 -8.43 18.69 -9.19
N VAL A 56 -9.13 17.67 -9.68
CA VAL A 56 -10.28 17.08 -8.96
C VAL A 56 -9.79 15.97 -8.05
N TYR A 57 -9.96 16.13 -6.73
CA TYR A 57 -9.58 15.12 -5.76
C TYR A 57 -10.35 13.81 -5.99
N ASP A 58 -9.65 12.66 -6.00
CA ASP A 58 -10.31 11.37 -6.30
C ASP A 58 -11.32 10.96 -5.21
N GLY A 59 -11.05 11.32 -3.94
CA GLY A 59 -11.93 11.10 -2.79
C GLY A 59 -12.87 12.27 -2.45
N GLU A 60 -12.62 13.49 -2.94
CA GLU A 60 -13.43 14.70 -2.65
C GLU A 60 -13.81 15.48 -3.93
N LYS A 61 -14.59 14.84 -4.80
CA LYS A 61 -14.89 15.33 -6.16
C LYS A 61 -15.59 16.70 -6.26
N ARG A 62 -16.12 17.26 -5.15
CA ARG A 62 -16.94 18.48 -5.15
C ARG A 62 -16.15 19.79 -5.04
N LYS A 63 -14.86 19.74 -4.69
CA LYS A 63 -14.02 20.93 -4.48
C LYS A 63 -12.70 20.80 -5.26
N PRO A 64 -12.67 21.12 -6.56
CA PRO A 64 -11.43 21.10 -7.33
C PRO A 64 -10.43 22.14 -6.79
N LEU A 65 -9.15 21.76 -6.75
CA LEU A 65 -8.05 22.67 -6.46
C LEU A 65 -7.60 23.35 -7.76
N GLN A 66 -7.46 24.68 -7.76
CA GLN A 66 -6.84 25.39 -8.87
C GLN A 66 -5.31 25.33 -8.76
N VAL A 67 -4.64 25.06 -9.88
CA VAL A 67 -3.18 24.99 -9.94
C VAL A 67 -2.61 26.41 -10.00
N THR A 68 -2.06 26.88 -8.88
CA THR A 68 -1.36 28.16 -8.77
C THR A 68 0.11 28.02 -9.21
N PRO A 69 0.85 29.12 -9.45
CA PRO A 69 2.28 29.06 -9.78
C PRO A 69 3.13 28.34 -8.71
N GLU A 70 2.80 28.56 -7.44
CA GLU A 70 3.51 27.98 -6.29
C GLU A 70 3.24 26.47 -6.18
N LEU A 71 2.04 26.02 -6.53
CA LEU A 71 1.74 24.59 -6.58
C LEU A 71 2.38 23.94 -7.81
N PHE A 72 2.29 24.58 -8.97
CA PHE A 72 2.83 24.08 -10.24
C PHE A 72 4.34 23.84 -10.19
N SER A 73 5.09 24.72 -9.51
CA SER A 73 6.54 24.56 -9.34
C SER A 73 6.94 23.31 -8.56
N THR A 74 6.05 22.76 -7.72
CA THR A 74 6.28 21.51 -6.98
C THR A 74 6.00 20.25 -7.80
N PHE A 75 5.42 20.37 -8.99
CA PHE A 75 5.15 19.21 -9.84
C PHE A 75 6.41 18.75 -10.57
N ALA A 76 6.52 17.44 -10.78
CA ALA A 76 7.62 16.86 -11.53
C ALA A 76 7.67 17.45 -12.96
N LYS A 77 8.84 17.99 -13.35
CA LYS A 77 9.07 18.58 -14.67
C LYS A 77 8.94 17.52 -15.76
N GLU A 78 9.58 16.38 -15.53
CA GLU A 78 9.59 15.22 -16.40
C GLU A 78 8.96 14.02 -15.69
N ASN A 79 8.54 13.03 -16.48
CA ASN A 79 7.97 11.80 -15.94
C ASN A 79 9.05 10.71 -15.93
N PRO A 80 9.50 10.23 -14.75
CA PRO A 80 10.57 9.24 -14.63
C PRO A 80 10.22 7.84 -15.16
N PHE A 81 9.00 7.62 -15.66
CA PHE A 81 8.58 6.35 -16.27
C PHE A 81 8.60 6.38 -17.82
N VAL A 82 8.83 7.53 -18.44
CA VAL A 82 8.80 7.64 -19.91
C VAL A 82 9.95 6.83 -20.53
N ASN A 83 9.64 6.15 -21.64
CA ASN A 83 10.56 5.29 -22.41
C ASN A 83 11.22 4.15 -21.62
N THR A 84 10.72 3.83 -20.42
CA THR A 84 11.26 2.76 -19.57
C THR A 84 10.25 1.64 -19.41
N THR A 85 10.70 0.40 -19.58
CA THR A 85 9.95 -0.80 -19.19
C THR A 85 10.95 -1.72 -18.51
N TRP A 86 10.74 -1.99 -17.23
CA TRP A 86 11.62 -2.87 -16.47
C TRP A 86 11.30 -4.33 -16.78
N ASP A 87 12.32 -5.19 -16.90
CA ASP A 87 12.09 -6.62 -17.12
C ASP A 87 11.39 -7.26 -15.92
N THR A 88 11.88 -6.99 -14.70
CA THR A 88 11.37 -7.62 -13.48
C THR A 88 11.19 -6.62 -12.36
N CYS A 89 9.98 -6.60 -11.78
CA CYS A 89 9.61 -5.75 -10.65
C CYS A 89 9.15 -6.57 -9.44
N SER A 90 9.66 -6.20 -8.26
CA SER A 90 9.17 -6.67 -6.96
C SER A 90 8.25 -5.63 -6.36
N VAL A 91 7.02 -6.00 -6.03
CA VAL A 91 6.09 -5.14 -5.29
C VAL A 91 5.92 -5.73 -3.89
N VAL A 92 6.33 -4.96 -2.88
CA VAL A 92 6.36 -5.37 -1.49
C VAL A 92 5.21 -4.69 -0.75
N GLY A 93 4.19 -5.48 -0.45
CA GLY A 93 3.15 -5.17 0.53
C GLY A 93 3.64 -5.47 1.95
N ASN A 94 2.89 -5.00 2.95
CA ASN A 94 3.38 -4.97 4.33
C ASN A 94 2.96 -6.18 5.17
N GLY A 95 2.27 -7.17 4.60
CA GLY A 95 1.61 -8.26 5.35
C GLY A 95 2.56 -9.11 6.20
N GLY A 96 2.08 -9.54 7.37
CA GLY A 96 2.88 -10.33 8.34
C GLY A 96 3.44 -11.65 7.82
N ILE A 97 2.94 -12.15 6.69
CA ILE A 97 3.49 -13.34 5.99
C ILE A 97 4.97 -13.19 5.59
N LEU A 98 5.50 -11.96 5.51
CA LEU A 98 6.92 -11.74 5.22
C LEU A 98 7.84 -12.08 6.40
N ALA A 99 7.34 -12.11 7.64
CA ALA A 99 8.18 -12.39 8.81
C ALA A 99 8.75 -13.82 8.76
N ASN A 100 10.07 -13.93 8.85
CA ASN A 100 10.89 -15.13 8.66
C ASN A 100 10.82 -15.76 7.25
N SER A 101 10.39 -15.01 6.22
CA SER A 101 10.32 -15.51 4.84
C SER A 101 11.69 -15.66 4.15
N SER A 102 12.74 -14.99 4.64
CA SER A 102 14.06 -14.88 3.99
C SER A 102 14.02 -14.38 2.53
N CYS A 103 13.00 -13.61 2.16
CA CYS A 103 12.79 -13.15 0.78
C CYS A 103 13.60 -11.91 0.35
N GLY A 104 14.39 -11.30 1.22
CA GLY A 104 15.06 -10.02 0.96
C GLY A 104 15.98 -10.04 -0.28
N GLU A 105 16.87 -11.02 -0.36
CA GLU A 105 17.78 -11.19 -1.53
C GLU A 105 16.99 -11.31 -2.85
N ARG A 106 15.88 -12.07 -2.84
CA ARG A 106 15.05 -12.27 -4.03
C ARG A 106 14.23 -11.03 -4.37
N ILE A 107 13.76 -10.27 -3.39
CA ILE A 107 13.09 -8.98 -3.60
C ILE A 107 14.05 -8.00 -4.27
N ASP A 108 15.26 -7.85 -3.71
CA ASP A 108 16.26 -6.89 -4.15
C ASP A 108 16.92 -7.26 -5.49
N SER A 109 16.84 -8.53 -5.91
CA SER A 109 17.28 -8.98 -7.24
C SER A 109 16.47 -8.43 -8.42
N ALA A 110 15.27 -7.89 -8.18
CA ALA A 110 14.46 -7.27 -9.23
C ALA A 110 15.09 -5.99 -9.76
N GLN A 111 14.81 -5.63 -11.03
CA GLN A 111 15.31 -4.38 -11.61
C GLN A 111 14.70 -3.15 -10.92
N PHE A 112 13.44 -3.22 -10.50
CA PHE A 112 12.73 -2.12 -9.84
C PHE A 112 11.88 -2.65 -8.65
N VAL A 113 12.04 -2.05 -7.47
CA VAL A 113 11.38 -2.46 -6.23
C VAL A 113 10.43 -1.38 -5.75
N ILE A 114 9.16 -1.75 -5.61
CA ILE A 114 8.07 -0.87 -5.17
C ILE A 114 7.61 -1.25 -3.77
N ARG A 115 7.63 -0.31 -2.82
CA ARG A 115 7.27 -0.54 -1.41
C ARG A 115 6.06 0.28 -0.97
N CYS A 116 5.27 -0.26 -0.05
CA CYS A 116 4.03 0.37 0.41
C CYS A 116 4.21 1.11 1.75
N ASN A 117 3.90 2.40 1.77
CA ASN A 117 3.59 3.16 3.00
C ASN A 117 4.76 3.27 4.01
N LEU A 118 5.94 3.66 3.52
CA LEU A 118 7.18 3.86 4.31
C LEU A 118 7.40 2.79 5.42
N PRO A 119 7.45 1.50 5.05
CA PRO A 119 7.56 0.41 6.01
C PRO A 119 9.02 0.22 6.45
N PRO A 120 9.31 -0.11 7.72
CA PRO A 120 10.68 -0.27 8.20
C PRO A 120 11.41 -1.37 7.41
N LEU A 121 12.61 -1.06 6.94
CA LEU A 121 13.49 -2.00 6.24
C LEU A 121 14.64 -2.48 7.14
N GLU A 122 15.10 -1.60 8.04
CA GLU A 122 16.22 -1.84 8.94
C GLU A 122 15.78 -2.47 10.28
N ASN A 123 16.75 -3.01 11.03
CA ASN A 123 16.61 -3.58 12.38
C ASN A 123 16.10 -5.04 12.42
N GLY A 124 16.55 -5.87 11.47
CA GLY A 124 16.28 -7.30 11.41
C GLY A 124 15.29 -7.71 10.31
N TYR A 125 14.62 -6.76 9.66
CA TYR A 125 13.70 -7.03 8.55
C TYR A 125 14.41 -7.22 7.20
N GLU A 126 15.67 -6.77 7.06
CA GLU A 126 16.44 -6.75 5.82
C GLU A 126 16.48 -8.13 5.15
N ARG A 127 16.64 -9.19 5.95
CA ARG A 127 16.65 -10.59 5.49
C ARG A 127 15.34 -11.02 4.84
N ASP A 128 14.22 -10.52 5.32
CA ASP A 128 12.87 -10.91 4.91
C ASP A 128 12.33 -10.04 3.77
N VAL A 129 12.58 -8.73 3.84
CA VAL A 129 11.96 -7.74 2.93
C VAL A 129 12.95 -7.03 2.02
N GLY A 130 14.26 -7.17 2.24
CA GLY A 130 15.30 -6.49 1.46
C GLY A 130 15.39 -4.99 1.76
N ASN A 131 16.42 -4.34 1.24
CA ASN A 131 16.65 -2.90 1.40
C ASN A 131 16.51 -2.09 0.10
N LYS A 132 16.58 -2.73 -1.08
CA LYS A 132 16.46 -2.03 -2.36
C LYS A 132 15.09 -1.37 -2.47
N THR A 133 15.06 -0.10 -2.85
CA THR A 133 13.84 0.66 -3.07
C THR A 133 14.04 1.62 -4.22
N ASP A 134 13.21 1.53 -5.25
CA ASP A 134 13.20 2.48 -6.37
C ASP A 134 11.96 3.38 -6.30
N LEU A 135 10.86 2.88 -5.74
CA LEU A 135 9.66 3.64 -5.42
C LEU A 135 9.07 3.22 -4.07
N VAL A 136 8.73 4.18 -3.22
CA VAL A 136 7.98 3.94 -1.98
C VAL A 136 6.79 4.88 -1.87
N THR A 137 5.61 4.37 -1.54
CA THR A 137 4.46 5.25 -1.29
C THR A 137 4.50 5.83 0.11
N ALA A 138 4.00 7.05 0.27
CA ALA A 138 3.83 7.70 1.57
C ALA A 138 2.40 8.22 1.71
N ASN A 139 1.49 7.41 2.28
CA ASN A 139 0.15 7.90 2.61
C ASN A 139 0.24 9.05 3.65
N PRO A 140 -0.41 10.21 3.41
CA PRO A 140 -0.53 11.31 4.38
C PRO A 140 -0.89 10.92 5.81
N SER A 141 -1.66 9.83 6.03
CA SER A 141 -1.94 9.35 7.39
C SER A 141 -0.68 8.96 8.17
N ILE A 142 0.35 8.43 7.50
CA ILE A 142 1.64 8.07 8.11
C ILE A 142 2.38 9.33 8.57
N LEU A 143 2.37 10.37 7.73
CA LEU A 143 2.96 11.67 8.03
C LEU A 143 2.29 12.31 9.25
N MET A 144 0.96 12.22 9.33
CA MET A 144 0.17 12.69 10.47
C MET A 144 0.45 11.88 11.75
N GLU A 145 0.35 10.55 11.68
CA GLU A 145 0.38 9.65 12.85
C GLU A 145 1.79 9.42 13.42
N LYS A 146 2.81 9.30 12.57
CA LYS A 146 4.19 8.96 12.98
C LYS A 146 5.10 10.19 13.12
N TYR A 147 4.78 11.29 12.41
CA TYR A 147 5.66 12.47 12.32
C TYR A 147 4.94 13.80 12.62
N GLY A 148 3.81 13.76 13.35
CA GLY A 148 3.08 14.97 13.79
C GLY A 148 2.59 15.85 12.64
N GLY A 149 2.38 15.27 11.46
CA GLY A 149 2.03 15.99 10.24
C GLY A 149 3.12 16.93 9.73
N LEU A 150 4.37 16.80 10.21
CA LEU A 150 5.51 17.68 9.88
C LEU A 150 5.31 19.16 10.22
N GLN A 151 4.47 19.45 11.22
CA GLN A 151 4.26 20.81 11.71
C GLN A 151 5.43 21.31 12.57
N GLU A 152 6.10 20.42 13.31
CA GLU A 152 7.18 20.74 14.24
C GLU A 152 8.49 20.01 13.88
N ARG A 153 8.89 18.99 14.65
CA ARG A 153 10.17 18.26 14.47
C ARG A 153 10.15 17.43 13.19
N ARG A 154 10.79 17.97 12.15
CA ARG A 154 10.95 17.35 10.82
C ARG A 154 12.06 16.29 10.71
N ARG A 155 13.12 16.43 11.53
CA ARG A 155 14.32 15.58 11.49
C ARG A 155 14.03 14.05 11.54
N PRO A 156 13.16 13.52 12.41
CA PRO A 156 12.88 12.07 12.46
C PRO A 156 12.25 11.50 11.19
N PHE A 157 11.52 12.33 10.43
CA PHE A 157 11.00 11.93 9.12
C PHE A 157 12.17 11.72 8.14
N VAL A 158 13.01 12.74 7.95
CA VAL A 158 14.17 12.68 7.04
C VAL A 158 15.15 11.57 7.41
N GLU A 159 15.42 11.37 8.71
CA GLU A 159 16.31 10.31 9.17
C GLU A 159 15.76 8.91 8.82
N SER A 160 14.44 8.72 8.89
CA SER A 160 13.82 7.47 8.43
C SER A 160 13.83 7.27 6.91
N LEU A 161 14.07 8.33 6.12
CA LEU A 161 14.16 8.22 4.66
C LEU A 161 15.48 7.63 4.17
N ARG A 162 16.53 7.66 5.00
CA ARG A 162 17.87 7.15 4.64
C ARG A 162 17.83 5.72 4.12
N SER A 163 17.00 4.87 4.74
CA SER A 163 16.79 3.47 4.36
C SER A 163 16.26 3.26 2.93
N TYR A 164 15.69 4.29 2.28
CA TYR A 164 15.18 4.21 0.90
C TYR A 164 16.04 4.97 -0.13
N GLY A 165 17.14 5.62 0.28
CA GLY A 165 18.05 6.34 -0.63
C GLY A 165 17.37 7.31 -1.62
N ASP A 166 17.87 7.32 -2.86
CA ASP A 166 17.36 8.09 -4.01
C ASP A 166 16.14 7.41 -4.69
N SER A 167 15.17 7.01 -3.88
CA SER A 167 13.89 6.45 -4.36
C SER A 167 12.86 7.54 -4.66
N LEU A 168 11.92 7.23 -5.55
CA LEU A 168 10.71 8.02 -5.76
C LEU A 168 9.78 7.87 -4.55
N MET A 169 9.47 8.97 -3.86
CA MET A 169 8.47 8.98 -2.80
C MET A 169 7.10 9.40 -3.36
N LEU A 170 6.20 8.45 -3.50
CA LEU A 170 4.91 8.63 -4.16
C LEU A 170 3.79 8.98 -3.16
N LEU A 171 3.35 10.24 -3.20
CA LEU A 171 2.43 10.88 -2.24
C LEU A 171 1.02 11.09 -2.86
N PRO A 172 -0.07 10.50 -2.32
CA PRO A 172 -1.46 10.82 -2.71
C PRO A 172 -1.95 12.15 -2.12
N ALA A 173 -1.24 13.24 -2.46
CA ALA A 173 -1.56 14.62 -2.08
C ALA A 173 -2.97 15.02 -2.51
N PHE A 174 -3.40 14.58 -3.70
CA PHE A 174 -4.67 14.98 -4.30
C PHE A 174 -5.80 13.96 -4.13
N SER A 175 -5.80 13.19 -3.03
CA SER A 175 -6.94 12.31 -2.71
C SER A 175 -8.03 12.97 -1.86
N TYR A 176 -7.67 13.86 -0.93
CA TYR A 176 -8.59 14.68 -0.14
C TYR A 176 -7.97 16.06 0.12
N GLY A 177 -8.79 17.11 0.34
CA GLY A 177 -8.25 18.48 0.50
C GLY A 177 -7.22 18.64 1.63
N HIS A 178 -7.30 17.83 2.69
CA HIS A 178 -6.37 17.84 3.81
C HIS A 178 -5.04 17.12 3.54
N ASN A 179 -4.93 16.32 2.47
CA ASN A 179 -3.70 15.63 2.11
C ASN A 179 -2.68 16.59 1.48
N THR A 180 -3.12 17.52 0.63
CA THR A 180 -2.26 18.49 -0.06
C THR A 180 -1.28 19.22 0.88
N PRO A 181 -1.71 19.91 1.96
CA PRO A 181 -0.79 20.66 2.81
C PRO A 181 0.24 19.79 3.55
N VAL A 182 -0.10 18.57 3.95
CA VAL A 182 0.87 17.67 4.61
C VAL A 182 1.85 17.03 3.61
N SER A 183 1.39 16.71 2.41
CA SER A 183 2.28 16.24 1.33
C SER A 183 3.24 17.33 0.85
N LEU A 184 2.80 18.59 0.77
CA LEU A 184 3.67 19.74 0.50
C LEU A 184 4.70 19.94 1.62
N ARG A 185 4.31 19.83 2.90
CA ARG A 185 5.29 19.87 4.01
C ARG A 185 6.31 18.73 3.92
N ALA A 186 5.94 17.54 3.46
CA ALA A 186 6.91 16.46 3.22
C ALA A 186 7.90 16.79 2.10
N LEU A 187 7.41 17.33 0.98
CA LEU A 187 8.25 17.79 -0.13
C LEU A 187 9.25 18.87 0.32
N TYR A 188 8.77 19.92 0.99
CA TYR A 188 9.65 20.97 1.51
C TYR A 188 10.61 20.44 2.57
N THR A 189 10.18 19.54 3.45
CA THR A 189 11.06 18.91 4.45
C THR A 189 12.19 18.10 3.80
N ILE A 190 11.94 17.43 2.68
CA ILE A 190 12.97 16.71 1.92
C ILE A 190 13.98 17.69 1.33
N GLN A 191 13.51 18.81 0.78
CA GLN A 191 14.34 19.87 0.20
C GLN A 191 15.16 20.61 1.28
N ASP A 192 14.54 21.04 2.37
CA ASP A 192 15.14 21.77 3.50
C ASP A 192 16.31 21.01 4.17
N PHE A 193 16.40 19.69 3.97
CA PHE A 193 17.40 18.81 4.59
C PHE A 193 18.29 18.09 3.56
N ASP A 194 18.23 18.47 2.28
CA ASP A 194 18.99 17.86 1.17
C ASP A 194 18.88 16.31 1.14
N SER A 195 17.68 15.79 1.40
CA SER A 195 17.43 14.34 1.40
C SER A 195 17.38 13.80 -0.04
N PRO A 196 18.03 12.66 -0.34
CA PRO A 196 18.11 12.14 -1.71
C PRO A 196 16.77 11.66 -2.27
N SER A 197 15.80 11.33 -1.42
CA SER A 197 14.49 10.82 -1.87
C SER A 197 13.75 11.86 -2.70
N ARG A 198 13.12 11.45 -3.80
CA ARG A 198 12.46 12.35 -4.77
C ARG A 198 10.94 12.37 -4.61
N PRO A 199 10.34 13.40 -3.99
CA PRO A 199 8.90 13.45 -3.74
C PRO A 199 8.14 13.74 -5.03
N VAL A 200 7.13 12.90 -5.31
CA VAL A 200 6.24 13.00 -6.48
C VAL A 200 4.81 12.72 -6.07
N PHE A 201 3.83 13.35 -6.74
CA PHE A 201 2.42 13.21 -6.38
C PHE A 201 1.68 12.21 -7.28
N LEU A 202 0.88 11.31 -6.68
CA LEU A 202 -0.07 10.47 -7.42
C LEU A 202 -1.11 11.35 -8.13
N ASN A 203 -1.37 11.04 -9.40
CA ASN A 203 -2.41 11.73 -10.15
C ASN A 203 -3.80 11.19 -9.77
N PRO A 204 -4.75 12.04 -9.35
CA PRO A 204 -6.09 11.59 -9.01
C PRO A 204 -6.90 11.13 -10.22
N GLU A 205 -6.55 11.53 -11.46
CA GLU A 205 -7.18 10.98 -12.67
C GLU A 205 -6.83 9.50 -12.87
N TYR A 206 -5.58 9.12 -12.59
CA TYR A 206 -5.12 7.74 -12.65
C TYR A 206 -5.79 6.89 -11.57
N LEU A 207 -5.86 7.39 -10.33
CA LEU A 207 -6.58 6.72 -9.23
C LEU A 207 -8.07 6.51 -9.55
N GLN A 208 -8.73 7.50 -10.15
CA GLN A 208 -10.10 7.35 -10.64
C GLN A 208 -10.22 6.33 -11.77
N SER A 209 -9.23 6.25 -12.66
CA SER A 209 -9.24 5.32 -13.79
C SER A 209 -9.01 3.89 -13.34
N LEU A 210 -8.08 3.65 -12.40
CA LEU A 210 -7.94 2.37 -11.70
C LEU A 210 -9.23 1.97 -10.98
N ALA A 211 -9.87 2.88 -10.24
CA ALA A 211 -11.12 2.59 -9.55
C ALA A 211 -12.22 2.13 -10.52
N ARG A 212 -12.39 2.81 -11.67
CA ARG A 212 -13.32 2.39 -12.72
C ARG A 212 -12.93 1.05 -13.35
N PHE A 213 -11.64 0.82 -13.62
CA PHE A 213 -11.15 -0.44 -14.19
C PHE A 213 -11.49 -1.63 -13.26
N TRP A 214 -11.08 -1.57 -12.00
CA TRP A 214 -11.32 -2.65 -11.04
C TRP A 214 -12.80 -2.84 -10.70
N GLN A 215 -13.58 -1.76 -10.63
CA GLN A 215 -15.05 -1.84 -10.55
C GLN A 215 -15.65 -2.59 -11.75
N GLY A 216 -15.14 -2.36 -12.95
CA GLY A 216 -15.49 -3.09 -14.17
C GLY A 216 -15.09 -4.58 -14.15
N GLN A 217 -14.03 -4.94 -13.40
CA GLN A 217 -13.65 -6.33 -13.12
C GLN A 217 -14.47 -6.98 -11.98
N GLY A 218 -15.46 -6.26 -11.43
CA GLY A 218 -16.34 -6.76 -10.36
C GLY A 218 -15.89 -6.46 -8.93
N LEU A 219 -14.77 -5.75 -8.73
CA LEU A 219 -14.32 -5.36 -7.40
C LEU A 219 -15.25 -4.29 -6.80
N ARG A 220 -15.94 -4.65 -5.71
CA ARG A 220 -16.76 -3.72 -4.93
C ARG A 220 -16.00 -3.24 -3.69
N THR A 221 -15.48 -2.03 -3.76
CA THR A 221 -14.84 -1.36 -2.62
C THR A 221 -15.08 0.15 -2.66
N VAL A 222 -14.98 0.82 -1.51
CA VAL A 222 -15.05 2.29 -1.42
C VAL A 222 -13.77 2.92 -2.00
N ARG A 223 -12.63 2.30 -1.75
CA ARG A 223 -11.32 2.75 -2.25
C ARG A 223 -10.37 1.56 -2.38
N LEU A 224 -9.61 1.50 -3.47
CA LEU A 224 -8.54 0.52 -3.66
C LEU A 224 -7.47 0.68 -2.56
N SER A 225 -6.88 -0.41 -2.09
CA SER A 225 -5.69 -0.32 -1.23
C SER A 225 -4.48 0.25 -1.96
N THR A 226 -3.52 0.79 -1.19
CA THR A 226 -2.21 1.18 -1.73
C THR A 226 -1.56 0.03 -2.50
N GLY A 227 -1.63 -1.20 -1.96
CA GLY A 227 -1.03 -2.39 -2.57
C GLY A 227 -1.61 -2.69 -3.95
N LEU A 228 -2.93 -2.65 -4.11
CA LEU A 228 -3.57 -2.87 -5.42
C LEU A 228 -3.26 -1.74 -6.41
N ILE A 229 -3.15 -0.49 -5.93
CA ILE A 229 -2.75 0.65 -6.77
C ILE A 229 -1.32 0.45 -7.32
N VAL A 230 -0.35 0.10 -6.47
CA VAL A 230 1.04 -0.09 -6.93
C VAL A 230 1.25 -1.41 -7.69
N ALA A 231 0.49 -2.46 -7.39
CA ALA A 231 0.48 -3.68 -8.20
C ALA A 231 -0.08 -3.40 -9.61
N SER A 232 -1.14 -2.59 -9.72
CA SER A 232 -1.65 -2.14 -11.02
C SER A 232 -0.61 -1.34 -11.79
N LEU A 233 0.07 -0.40 -11.11
CA LEU A 233 1.14 0.38 -11.71
C LEU A 233 2.29 -0.52 -12.21
N ALA A 234 2.72 -1.50 -11.42
CA ALA A 234 3.77 -2.43 -11.83
C ALA A 234 3.37 -3.27 -13.06
N LEU A 235 2.07 -3.61 -13.21
CA LEU A 235 1.55 -4.31 -14.40
C LEU A 235 1.62 -3.47 -15.68
N GLU A 236 1.63 -2.14 -15.57
CA GLU A 236 1.77 -1.18 -16.68
C GLU A 236 3.23 -0.76 -16.92
N LEU A 237 4.13 -0.95 -15.95
CA LEU A 237 5.54 -0.53 -16.01
C LEU A 237 6.54 -1.66 -16.29
N CYS A 238 6.18 -2.92 -16.02
CA CYS A 238 7.15 -4.02 -15.94
C CYS A 238 6.70 -5.28 -16.69
N ALA A 239 7.60 -5.99 -17.36
CA ALA A 239 7.27 -7.24 -18.04
C ALA A 239 6.87 -8.34 -17.03
N ASN A 240 7.74 -8.63 -16.05
CA ASN A 240 7.50 -9.57 -14.96
C ASN A 240 7.17 -8.81 -13.66
N VAL A 241 6.09 -9.21 -12.98
CA VAL A 241 5.66 -8.61 -11.70
C VAL A 241 5.56 -9.70 -10.65
N HIS A 242 6.28 -9.52 -9.55
CA HIS A 242 6.33 -10.41 -8.39
C HIS A 242 5.81 -9.67 -7.16
N LEU A 243 4.79 -10.22 -6.50
CA LEU A 243 4.15 -9.66 -5.31
C LEU A 243 4.61 -10.40 -4.05
N TYR A 244 5.04 -9.65 -3.05
CA TYR A 244 5.53 -10.13 -1.75
C TYR A 244 4.74 -9.45 -0.64
N GLY A 245 4.35 -10.17 0.43
CA GLY A 245 3.59 -9.58 1.55
C GLY A 245 2.13 -9.23 1.23
N PHE A 246 1.58 -9.74 0.12
CA PHE A 246 0.17 -9.61 -0.24
C PHE A 246 -0.65 -10.76 0.36
N TRP A 247 -0.91 -10.69 1.67
CA TRP A 247 -1.72 -11.66 2.39
C TRP A 247 -2.60 -10.95 3.44
N PRO A 248 -3.92 -10.82 3.20
CA PRO A 248 -4.83 -10.04 4.06
C PRO A 248 -5.47 -10.86 5.20
N PHE A 249 -4.92 -12.03 5.52
CA PHE A 249 -5.47 -12.97 6.50
C PHE A 249 -4.51 -13.16 7.69
N ASN A 250 -5.07 -13.52 8.84
CA ASN A 250 -4.37 -13.63 10.12
C ASN A 250 -3.82 -15.04 10.42
N GLU A 251 -3.77 -15.93 9.43
CA GLU A 251 -3.26 -17.30 9.54
C GLU A 251 -2.36 -17.61 8.33
N HIS A 252 -1.24 -18.31 8.56
CA HIS A 252 -0.28 -18.65 7.51
C HIS A 252 -0.80 -19.79 6.60
N PRO A 253 -0.84 -19.62 5.25
CA PRO A 253 -1.53 -20.54 4.33
C PRO A 253 -1.00 -21.98 4.32
N HIS A 254 0.23 -22.20 4.79
CA HIS A 254 0.89 -23.50 4.80
C HIS A 254 1.30 -23.99 6.21
N ARG A 255 1.24 -23.13 7.23
CA ARG A 255 1.76 -23.44 8.57
C ARG A 255 0.69 -23.44 9.66
N HIS A 256 -0.53 -22.97 9.37
CA HIS A 256 -1.63 -22.85 10.34
C HIS A 256 -1.24 -22.07 11.63
N GLN A 257 -0.28 -21.17 11.48
CA GLN A 257 0.23 -20.31 12.55
C GLN A 257 -0.41 -18.93 12.45
N PRO A 258 -0.77 -18.28 13.58
CA PRO A 258 -1.23 -16.90 13.57
C PRO A 258 -0.21 -15.95 12.94
N LEU A 259 -0.71 -14.99 12.16
CA LEU A 259 0.08 -13.90 11.58
C LEU A 259 -0.41 -12.55 12.11
N THR A 260 0.54 -11.63 12.31
CA THR A 260 0.26 -10.22 12.52
C THR A 260 -0.21 -9.55 11.23
N ASN A 261 -0.95 -8.43 11.33
CA ASN A 261 -1.40 -7.70 10.14
C ASN A 261 -0.21 -7.18 9.30
N HIS A 262 0.87 -6.71 9.95
CA HIS A 262 2.10 -6.32 9.25
C HIS A 262 3.31 -7.16 9.71
N TYR A 263 4.39 -7.17 8.94
CA TYR A 263 5.64 -7.85 9.34
C TYR A 263 6.39 -7.14 10.49
N TYR A 264 6.03 -5.88 10.76
CA TYR A 264 6.66 -5.01 11.77
C TYR A 264 5.74 -4.59 12.93
N ASP A 265 4.42 -4.77 12.80
CA ASP A 265 3.43 -4.51 13.85
C ASP A 265 2.13 -5.30 13.65
N ASN A 266 1.18 -5.21 14.59
CA ASN A 266 -0.14 -5.82 14.47
C ASN A 266 -1.30 -4.80 14.29
N ARG A 267 -1.02 -3.62 13.74
CA ARG A 267 -2.03 -2.57 13.52
C ARG A 267 -3.00 -3.00 12.43
N GLN A 268 -4.26 -3.16 12.79
CA GLN A 268 -5.31 -3.64 11.89
C GLN A 268 -5.72 -2.62 10.84
N SER A 269 -5.99 -3.08 9.62
CA SER A 269 -6.57 -2.25 8.56
C SER A 269 -8.04 -1.88 8.85
N LYS A 270 -8.47 -0.69 8.40
CA LYS A 270 -9.87 -0.24 8.52
C LYS A 270 -10.75 -0.99 7.50
N LYS A 271 -11.34 -2.11 7.94
CA LYS A 271 -12.20 -3.00 7.13
C LYS A 271 -13.38 -2.32 6.41
N THR A 272 -13.77 -1.11 6.83
CA THR A 272 -14.83 -0.29 6.21
C THR A 272 -14.39 0.47 4.96
N VAL A 273 -13.08 0.59 4.69
CA VAL A 273 -12.52 1.40 3.59
C VAL A 273 -12.03 0.53 2.43
N HIS A 274 -11.36 -0.58 2.74
CA HIS A 274 -10.72 -1.46 1.75
C HIS A 274 -11.28 -2.87 1.84
N ALA A 275 -11.54 -3.48 0.68
CA ALA A 275 -12.06 -4.85 0.60
C ALA A 275 -10.88 -5.84 0.46
N MET A 276 -9.92 -5.80 1.41
CA MET A 276 -8.61 -6.46 1.28
C MET A 276 -8.67 -7.94 0.82
N PRO A 277 -9.58 -8.81 1.33
CA PRO A 277 -9.73 -10.18 0.81
C PRO A 277 -10.18 -10.21 -0.65
N ALA A 278 -11.17 -9.39 -1.03
CA ALA A 278 -11.64 -9.33 -2.40
C ALA A 278 -10.59 -8.74 -3.36
N GLU A 279 -9.76 -7.80 -2.91
CA GLU A 279 -8.59 -7.33 -3.68
C GLU A 279 -7.58 -8.48 -3.88
N PHE A 280 -7.29 -9.25 -2.84
CA PHE A 280 -6.44 -10.43 -2.94
C PHE A 280 -7.01 -11.49 -3.88
N ASP A 281 -8.32 -11.75 -3.88
CA ASP A 281 -8.96 -12.69 -4.83
C ASP A 281 -8.71 -12.28 -6.29
N HIS A 282 -8.70 -10.97 -6.60
CA HIS A 282 -8.40 -10.48 -7.94
C HIS A 282 -6.92 -10.68 -8.29
N LEU A 283 -6.01 -10.39 -7.36
CA LEU A 283 -4.57 -10.64 -7.53
C LEU A 283 -4.28 -12.14 -7.67
N LEU A 284 -4.96 -12.99 -6.92
CA LEU A 284 -4.85 -14.44 -6.99
C LEU A 284 -5.35 -14.97 -8.34
N ARG A 285 -6.44 -14.41 -8.90
CA ARG A 285 -6.85 -14.74 -10.28
C ARG A 285 -5.79 -14.33 -11.31
N LEU A 286 -5.16 -13.16 -11.17
CA LEU A 286 -4.04 -12.77 -12.03
C LEU A 286 -2.81 -13.68 -11.83
N HIS A 287 -2.62 -14.25 -10.64
CA HIS A 287 -1.56 -15.21 -10.34
C HIS A 287 -1.80 -16.61 -10.92
N THR A 288 -2.98 -17.19 -10.73
CA THR A 288 -3.34 -18.51 -11.28
C THR A 288 -3.41 -18.50 -12.80
N GLN A 289 -3.72 -17.33 -13.37
CA GLN A 289 -3.46 -17.03 -14.75
C GLN A 289 -1.93 -17.04 -14.99
N GLY A 290 -1.16 -16.18 -14.31
CA GLY A 290 0.28 -15.99 -14.56
C GLY A 290 0.61 -14.63 -15.18
N VAL A 291 -0.34 -13.69 -15.11
CA VAL A 291 -0.14 -12.27 -15.43
C VAL A 291 0.85 -11.61 -14.45
N LEU A 292 0.89 -12.11 -13.21
CA LEU A 292 1.84 -11.80 -12.15
C LEU A 292 2.14 -13.04 -11.31
N ARG A 293 3.10 -12.97 -10.38
CA ARG A 293 3.42 -14.05 -9.44
C ARG A 293 3.27 -13.57 -8.00
N ILE A 294 2.54 -14.29 -7.15
CA ILE A 294 2.44 -14.00 -5.71
C ILE A 294 3.32 -15.00 -4.95
N HIS A 295 4.15 -14.52 -4.04
CA HIS A 295 4.93 -15.37 -3.13
C HIS A 295 4.29 -15.36 -1.74
N LEU A 296 3.92 -16.55 -1.26
CA LEU A 296 3.25 -16.78 0.04
C LEU A 296 4.04 -17.73 0.97
N GLY A 297 5.26 -18.09 0.59
CA GLY A 297 6.13 -18.99 1.33
C GLY A 297 7.54 -18.44 1.47
N GLU A 298 8.39 -19.19 2.15
CA GLU A 298 9.79 -18.86 2.33
C GLU A 298 10.55 -18.88 0.99
N CYS A 299 11.42 -17.89 0.79
CA CYS A 299 12.31 -17.85 -0.36
C CYS A 299 13.55 -18.70 -0.07
N THR A 300 13.79 -19.69 -0.92
CA THR A 300 15.07 -20.41 -0.93
C THR A 300 16.22 -19.45 -1.26
N PRO A 301 17.34 -19.50 -0.51
CA PRO A 301 18.56 -18.77 -0.86
C PRO A 301 19.01 -19.14 -2.27
N THR A 302 19.49 -18.17 -3.02
CA THR A 302 20.05 -18.37 -4.36
C THR A 302 21.41 -19.05 -4.24
N THR A 303 21.40 -20.37 -4.03
CA THR A 303 22.58 -21.20 -4.28
C THR A 303 22.93 -21.04 -5.75
N SER A 304 23.98 -20.24 -6.02
CA SER A 304 24.51 -20.07 -7.36
C SER A 304 24.83 -21.46 -7.91
N PRO A 305 24.20 -21.91 -9.01
CA PRO A 305 24.55 -23.19 -9.61
C PRO A 305 25.98 -23.05 -10.13
N GLY A 306 26.91 -23.80 -9.52
CA GLY A 306 28.24 -23.97 -10.09
C GLY A 306 28.08 -24.41 -11.56
N CYS A 307 28.87 -23.81 -12.44
CA CYS A 307 28.70 -23.93 -13.89
C CYS A 307 28.62 -25.41 -14.34
N SER A 308 27.42 -25.89 -14.68
CA SER A 308 27.19 -27.19 -15.33
C SER A 308 25.82 -27.24 -16.01
N SER A 309 25.87 -27.10 -17.34
CA SER A 309 24.94 -27.58 -18.37
C SER A 309 23.47 -27.91 -18.00
N LYS A 310 22.56 -27.13 -18.61
CA LYS A 310 21.23 -27.54 -19.14
C LYS A 310 20.35 -28.45 -18.24
N MET A 311 19.36 -27.84 -17.58
CA MET A 311 18.06 -28.49 -17.38
C MET A 311 16.95 -27.62 -17.97
N ALA A 312 16.18 -28.20 -18.89
CA ALA A 312 14.96 -27.59 -19.39
C ALA A 312 13.86 -27.72 -18.33
N TRP A 313 13.06 -26.67 -18.14
CA TRP A 313 11.86 -26.75 -17.31
C TRP A 313 10.81 -27.66 -17.98
N ALA A 314 10.52 -28.80 -17.37
CA ALA A 314 9.34 -29.58 -17.67
C ALA A 314 8.13 -29.03 -16.89
N PRO A 315 6.96 -28.83 -17.49
CA PRO A 315 5.76 -28.43 -16.76
C PRO A 315 5.27 -29.58 -15.87
N ALA A 316 4.94 -29.28 -14.62
CA ALA A 316 4.41 -30.28 -13.69
C ALA A 316 3.02 -30.77 -14.14
N SER A 317 2.91 -32.08 -14.39
CA SER A 317 1.64 -32.73 -14.72
C SER A 317 0.77 -32.87 -13.47
N VAL A 318 -0.34 -32.13 -13.39
CA VAL A 318 -1.37 -32.35 -12.37
C VAL A 318 -2.29 -33.48 -12.82
N SER A 319 -2.04 -34.68 -12.29
CA SER A 319 -2.90 -35.85 -12.50
C SER A 319 -3.16 -36.53 -11.16
N GLY A 320 -4.37 -36.35 -10.60
CA GLY A 320 -4.74 -36.98 -9.33
C GLY A 320 -5.82 -36.26 -8.51
N LEU A 321 -6.98 -35.97 -9.10
CA LEU A 321 -8.16 -35.51 -8.35
C LEU A 321 -9.45 -36.07 -8.98
N SER A 322 -9.66 -37.37 -8.80
CA SER A 322 -10.91 -38.06 -9.15
C SER A 322 -11.89 -37.98 -7.98
N LEU A 323 -12.90 -37.11 -8.09
CA LEU A 323 -14.06 -37.12 -7.20
C LEU A 323 -15.10 -38.14 -7.72
N PRO A 324 -15.67 -39.02 -6.88
CA PRO A 324 -16.70 -39.96 -7.31
C PRO A 324 -18.05 -39.25 -7.48
N VAL A 325 -18.74 -39.57 -8.58
CA VAL A 325 -20.13 -39.15 -8.83
C VAL A 325 -21.07 -40.17 -8.18
N GLY A 326 -21.91 -39.70 -7.25
CA GLY A 326 -22.98 -40.49 -6.60
C GLY A 326 -24.35 -39.85 -6.86
N SER A 327 -25.36 -40.67 -7.14
CA SER A 327 -26.68 -40.24 -7.64
C SER A 327 -27.64 -39.70 -6.58
N LEU A 328 -28.72 -39.05 -7.05
CA LEU A 328 -29.81 -38.54 -6.23
C LEU A 328 -30.38 -39.59 -5.25
N GLY A 329 -30.67 -39.14 -4.03
CA GLY A 329 -31.47 -39.86 -3.02
C GLY A 329 -32.12 -38.87 -2.06
N SER A 330 -33.45 -38.94 -1.93
CA SER A 330 -34.27 -37.96 -1.20
C SER A 330 -34.30 -38.20 0.31
N ALA A 331 -33.97 -37.17 1.11
CA ALA A 331 -34.50 -36.99 2.48
C ALA A 331 -34.26 -35.54 2.97
N MET A 332 -35.32 -34.86 3.42
CA MET A 332 -35.17 -33.69 4.30
C MET A 332 -35.02 -34.15 5.76
N PRO A 333 -34.31 -33.36 6.57
CA PRO A 333 -34.87 -33.02 7.88
C PRO A 333 -34.88 -31.52 8.14
N THR A 334 -36.01 -31.03 8.61
CA THR A 334 -36.19 -29.71 9.21
C THR A 334 -35.53 -29.62 10.58
N LEU A 335 -34.85 -28.52 10.92
CA LEU A 335 -34.96 -27.94 12.27
C LEU A 335 -34.51 -26.46 12.36
N ALA A 336 -35.36 -25.65 13.01
CA ALA A 336 -35.06 -24.46 13.82
C ALA A 336 -34.14 -23.35 13.27
N GLN A 337 -34.75 -22.33 12.66
CA GLN A 337 -34.23 -20.96 12.75
C GLN A 337 -34.38 -20.43 14.18
N ARG A 338 -33.33 -19.81 14.75
CA ARG A 338 -33.46 -18.92 15.91
C ARG A 338 -33.35 -17.46 15.47
N ASN A 339 -34.44 -16.72 15.62
CA ASN A 339 -34.45 -15.27 15.55
C ASN A 339 -33.62 -14.68 16.70
N THR A 340 -32.82 -13.65 16.41
CA THR A 340 -32.48 -12.62 17.40
C THR A 340 -32.79 -11.26 16.79
N THR A 341 -33.78 -10.59 17.39
CA THR A 341 -34.41 -9.38 16.86
C THR A 341 -33.55 -8.15 17.16
N SER A 342 -33.48 -7.21 16.23
CA SER A 342 -32.96 -5.86 16.51
C SER A 342 -33.93 -5.09 17.40
N GLN A 343 -33.42 -4.37 18.41
CA GLN A 343 -34.08 -3.17 18.91
C GLN A 343 -33.20 -1.94 18.71
N SER A 344 -33.66 -1.06 17.84
CA SER A 344 -33.17 0.30 17.69
C SER A 344 -33.92 1.22 18.65
N GLN A 345 -33.20 1.99 19.47
CA GLN A 345 -33.73 3.22 20.04
C GLN A 345 -32.88 4.42 19.60
N LYS A 346 -33.56 5.44 19.08
CA LYS A 346 -33.00 6.77 18.84
C LYS A 346 -33.04 7.53 20.16
N LEU A 347 -32.02 8.32 20.44
CA LEU A 347 -32.18 9.61 21.12
C LEU A 347 -31.10 10.59 20.67
N TRP A 348 -31.42 11.87 20.76
CA TRP A 348 -30.72 13.00 20.15
C TRP A 348 -30.33 14.00 21.27
N ALA A 349 -29.57 15.04 20.90
CA ALA A 349 -29.09 16.14 21.76
C ALA A 349 -27.90 15.85 22.71
N GLY A 350 -26.95 16.78 22.70
CA GLY A 350 -26.24 17.26 23.89
C GLY A 350 -26.66 18.72 24.14
N PRO A 351 -25.88 19.57 24.85
CA PRO A 351 -24.62 19.32 25.57
C PRO A 351 -24.75 19.67 27.07
N ASP A 352 -23.60 19.98 27.70
CA ASP A 352 -23.38 20.85 28.88
C ASP A 352 -23.09 20.27 30.29
N THR A 353 -22.02 20.87 30.83
CA THR A 353 -21.68 21.20 32.23
C THR A 353 -21.55 20.13 33.33
N ASN A 354 -20.27 19.82 33.66
CA ASN A 354 -19.52 20.32 34.84
C ASN A 354 -19.98 19.97 36.30
N VAL A 355 -18.96 19.85 37.18
CA VAL A 355 -18.94 19.96 38.67
C VAL A 355 -19.00 18.67 39.55
N SER A 356 -18.03 18.62 40.49
CA SER A 356 -17.93 17.90 41.78
C SER A 356 -17.79 16.35 41.87
N GLY A 357 -16.73 15.91 42.56
CA GLY A 357 -16.67 14.63 43.32
C GLY A 357 -17.26 14.80 44.75
N PRO A 358 -16.79 14.12 45.83
CA PRO A 358 -15.48 13.45 45.99
C PRO A 358 -15.48 12.07 46.72
N SER A 359 -14.26 11.57 47.04
CA SER A 359 -13.89 10.58 48.08
C SER A 359 -14.37 9.10 47.96
N GLY A 360 -13.55 8.07 48.27
CA GLY A 360 -12.12 8.06 48.67
C GLY A 360 -11.62 6.66 49.12
N LEU A 361 -10.32 6.57 49.52
CA LEU A 361 -9.61 5.42 50.12
C LEU A 361 -9.35 4.21 49.18
N GLY A 362 -8.17 3.57 49.07
CA GLY A 362 -6.80 3.72 49.62
C GLY A 362 -5.81 2.95 48.70
N GLN A 363 -4.57 2.55 49.02
CA GLN A 363 -3.62 2.78 50.14
C GLN A 363 -2.21 2.25 49.70
N GLY A 364 -1.11 2.65 50.36
CA GLY A 364 0.27 2.13 50.16
C GLY A 364 1.23 3.13 49.47
N ALA A 365 2.07 3.90 50.18
CA ALA A 365 3.32 3.53 50.89
C ALA A 365 4.48 3.24 49.90
N SER A 366 5.35 4.22 49.57
CA SER A 366 6.61 4.62 50.26
C SER A 366 7.79 3.67 49.92
N GLU A 367 9.03 4.10 49.68
CA GLU A 367 9.80 5.20 50.30
C GLU A 367 10.69 6.05 49.34
N ASP A 368 11.32 7.07 49.93
CA ASP A 368 12.16 8.16 49.38
C ASP A 368 13.66 7.72 49.26
N PRO A 369 14.67 8.56 48.86
CA PRO A 369 15.12 9.68 49.70
C PRO A 369 15.61 10.98 48.97
N THR A 370 15.30 12.12 49.61
CA THR A 370 16.16 13.34 49.81
C THR A 370 16.50 14.30 48.65
N GLN A 371 16.84 15.59 48.89
CA GLN A 371 16.29 16.67 49.76
C GLN A 371 17.16 17.96 49.56
N GLY A 372 16.65 19.14 49.96
CA GLY A 372 17.38 20.44 50.01
C GLY A 372 17.09 21.33 48.78
N SER A 373 16.27 22.40 48.82
CA SER A 373 16.28 23.61 49.69
C SER A 373 17.47 24.55 49.36
N ASP A 374 17.35 25.88 49.27
CA ASP A 374 16.39 26.83 49.88
C ASP A 374 16.16 28.12 49.04
N SER A 375 15.01 28.79 49.30
CA SER A 375 14.79 30.25 49.53
C SER A 375 15.29 31.34 48.54
N GLU A 376 14.75 32.59 48.44
CA GLU A 376 13.54 33.23 48.99
C GLU A 376 13.12 34.53 48.24
N GLN A 377 11.91 35.03 48.54
CA GLN A 377 11.43 36.44 48.52
C GLN A 377 11.61 37.41 47.31
N ARG A 378 10.57 37.47 46.47
CA ARG A 378 9.59 38.60 46.33
C ARG A 378 10.02 40.04 46.73
N THR A 379 10.01 41.00 45.79
CA THR A 379 9.30 42.32 45.93
C THR A 379 9.12 43.11 44.60
N LYS A 380 8.38 44.24 44.66
CA LYS A 380 7.77 44.98 43.51
C LYS A 380 8.44 46.34 43.20
N HIS A 381 8.10 46.88 42.01
CA HIS A 381 8.23 48.29 41.54
C HIS A 381 9.64 48.75 41.13
N ARG A 382 9.83 49.76 40.25
CA ARG A 382 8.92 50.80 39.69
C ARG A 382 9.35 51.23 38.25
N ARG A 383 8.46 51.92 37.51
CA ARG A 383 8.73 52.55 36.20
C ARG A 383 9.83 53.63 36.26
N GLY A 384 10.60 53.83 35.18
CA GLY A 384 11.55 54.95 35.02
C GLY A 384 11.97 55.25 33.57
N ASN A 385 11.45 56.34 33.01
CA ASN A 385 11.70 56.89 31.67
C ASN A 385 13.18 57.24 31.37
N ARG A 386 13.62 57.11 30.10
CA ARG A 386 14.43 58.15 29.40
C ARG A 386 14.42 58.00 27.87
N ARG A 387 14.65 59.12 27.16
CA ARG A 387 14.45 59.33 25.71
C ARG A 387 15.81 59.42 24.96
N ARG A 388 15.85 58.92 23.70
CA ARG A 388 16.38 59.52 22.42
C ARG A 388 17.73 60.31 22.38
N PRO A 389 18.27 60.66 21.19
CA PRO A 389 18.26 60.01 19.86
C PRO A 389 19.63 60.06 19.12
N GLY A 390 19.68 59.52 17.89
CA GLY A 390 20.74 59.75 16.88
C GLY A 390 21.09 58.46 16.15
N LYS A 391 21.16 58.40 14.81
CA LYS A 391 21.01 59.45 13.79
C LYS A 391 20.35 58.84 12.54
#